data_AF-A0AAU3HCT6-F1
#
_entry.id   AF-A0AAU3HCT6-F1
#
_cell.length_a   1.000
_cell.length_b   1.000
_cell.length_c   1.000
_cell.angle_alpha   90.00
_cell.angle_beta   90.00
_cell.angle_gamma   90.00
#
_symmetry.space_group_name_H-M   'P 1'
#
loop_
_entity.id
_entity.type
_entity.pdbx_description
1 polymer ?
#
loop_
_entity_poly.entity_id
_entity_poly.type
_entity_poly.pdbx_seq_one_letter_code
_entity_poly.pdbx_strand_id
1 'polypeptide(L)'
;MASLESARRRLAHRVTLLLVAIGAGIGVLPGAALAAPNPGVQMNAADMTLLNGVRLAGLWEMPAGTMAAEKGQSPRVREVGAEIARQHGVLDQLVVEAANKLGAVLPTDPTTQQKGWLTEMQNASGAQFDQIFVTRLRVAHGNIFPVIGAVRASTKDPVVRKLAEDANKFVNDHMTMLESTGLVRWQQLPPPALPAAQSDSLVAAAQANASSGGGLQVGTGIVWAVFLLALGTGGYTTWRLMRRA
;
A
#
# COMPACT_ATOMS: atom_id res chain seq x y z
N MET A 1 63.92 18.98 46.05
CA MET A 1 63.81 19.25 44.61
C MET A 1 63.53 17.92 43.92
N ALA A 2 62.24 17.63 43.71
CA ALA A 2 61.72 16.39 43.15
C ALA A 2 61.06 16.71 41.81
N SER A 3 61.31 15.89 40.79
CA SER A 3 61.06 16.20 39.37
C SER A 3 59.57 16.41 39.06
N LEU A 4 59.26 17.58 38.51
CA LEU A 4 57.94 18.02 38.06
C LEU A 4 57.54 17.37 36.71
N GLU A 5 57.53 16.04 36.61
CA GLU A 5 57.09 15.34 35.38
C GLU A 5 56.01 14.27 35.56
N SER A 6 55.54 14.01 36.79
CA SER A 6 54.58 12.92 37.05
C SER A 6 53.14 13.37 37.37
N ALA A 7 52.80 14.66 37.27
CA ALA A 7 51.47 15.20 37.61
C ALA A 7 50.56 15.53 36.41
N ARG A 8 51.01 15.41 35.16
CA ARG A 8 50.22 15.77 33.95
C ARG A 8 49.59 14.60 33.18
N ARG A 9 49.65 13.37 33.70
CA ARG A 9 49.15 12.16 32.99
C ARG A 9 48.02 11.40 33.71
N ARG A 10 47.27 12.04 34.62
CA ARG A 10 46.11 11.43 35.30
C ARG A 10 44.88 12.35 35.36
N LEU A 11 44.57 13.05 34.27
CA LEU A 11 43.32 13.82 34.14
C LEU A 11 42.82 13.91 32.69
N ALA A 12 43.02 12.87 31.89
CA ALA A 12 42.52 12.85 30.52
C ALA A 12 41.80 11.53 30.25
N HIS A 13 40.50 11.68 29.97
CA HIS A 13 39.61 10.73 29.29
C HIS A 13 38.71 9.89 30.21
N ARG A 14 37.87 10.64 30.92
CA ARG A 14 36.53 10.23 31.35
C ARG A 14 35.77 9.66 30.15
N VAL A 15 35.25 8.44 30.33
CA VAL A 15 33.99 7.88 29.78
C VAL A 15 33.47 8.61 28.54
N THR A 16 33.86 8.13 27.35
CA THR A 16 33.13 8.43 26.11
C THR A 16 32.03 7.38 25.95
N LEU A 17 30.85 7.70 26.49
CA LEU A 17 29.60 7.06 26.12
C LEU A 17 29.34 7.35 24.63
N LEU A 18 29.42 6.33 23.79
CA LEU A 18 28.92 6.38 22.42
C LEU A 18 27.39 6.45 22.46
N LEU A 19 26.84 7.66 22.48
CA LEU A 19 25.45 7.90 22.10
C LEU A 19 25.39 7.93 20.56
N VAL A 20 25.05 6.79 19.96
CA VAL A 20 24.56 6.77 18.58
C VAL A 20 23.15 7.34 18.61
N ALA A 21 23.05 8.67 18.50
CA ALA A 21 21.80 9.33 18.14
C ALA A 21 21.59 9.10 16.64
N ILE A 22 20.80 8.09 16.29
CA ILE A 22 20.31 7.90 14.93
C ILE A 22 19.45 9.12 14.59
N GLY A 23 19.89 9.89 13.59
CA GLY A 23 19.13 10.98 13.03
C GLY A 23 17.84 10.47 12.40
N ALA A 24 16.71 10.85 12.98
CA ALA A 24 15.39 10.76 12.37
C ALA A 24 14.69 12.09 12.61
N GLY A 25 15.03 13.07 11.78
CA GLY A 25 14.47 14.42 11.85
C GLY A 25 14.48 15.12 10.49
N ILE A 26 14.41 14.36 9.39
CA ILE A 26 14.03 14.95 8.11
C ILE A 26 12.52 14.99 8.12
N GLY A 27 11.95 16.13 8.55
CA GLY A 27 10.53 16.38 8.42
C GLY A 27 10.15 16.31 6.93
N VAL A 28 9.39 15.29 6.56
CA VAL A 28 8.79 15.18 5.24
C VAL A 28 7.69 16.24 5.17
N LEU A 29 7.96 17.35 4.48
CA LEU A 29 6.99 18.42 4.27
C LEU A 29 6.15 18.11 3.02
N PRO A 30 4.82 18.38 3.05
CA PRO A 30 3.99 18.32 1.85
C PRO A 30 4.52 19.25 0.76
N GLY A 31 4.46 18.79 -0.49
CA GLY A 31 4.80 19.63 -1.64
C GLY A 31 3.81 20.79 -1.80
N ALA A 32 4.31 21.93 -2.29
CA ALA A 32 3.49 23.09 -2.66
C ALA A 32 3.21 23.08 -4.17
N ALA A 33 1.93 23.15 -4.56
CA ALA A 33 1.54 23.39 -5.95
C ALA A 33 1.71 24.89 -6.27
N LEU A 34 2.35 25.21 -7.39
CA LEU A 34 2.71 26.59 -7.77
C LEU A 34 1.99 27.08 -9.03
N ALA A 35 1.26 26.21 -9.73
CA ALA A 35 0.58 26.58 -10.96
C ALA A 35 -0.73 27.34 -10.70
N ALA A 36 -0.93 28.46 -11.40
CA ALA A 36 -2.22 29.13 -11.49
C ALA A 36 -3.19 28.30 -12.33
N PRO A 37 -4.51 28.30 -12.01
CA PRO A 37 -5.50 27.53 -12.77
C PRO A 37 -5.44 27.92 -14.25
N ASN A 38 -5.30 26.94 -15.15
CA ASN A 38 -5.35 27.18 -16.59
C ASN A 38 -6.77 26.82 -17.09
N PRO A 39 -7.66 27.79 -17.36
CA PRO A 39 -9.08 27.52 -17.63
C PRO A 39 -9.36 26.69 -18.89
N GLY A 40 -8.34 26.44 -19.72
CA GLY A 40 -8.44 25.70 -20.98
C GLY A 40 -8.10 24.21 -20.89
N VAL A 41 -7.56 23.69 -19.78
CA VAL A 41 -7.24 22.26 -19.63
C VAL A 41 -8.34 21.57 -18.83
N GLN A 42 -9.33 21.02 -19.52
CA GLN A 42 -10.39 20.24 -18.89
C GLN A 42 -9.94 18.78 -18.80
N MET A 43 -9.31 18.40 -17.68
CA MET A 43 -9.02 17.00 -17.38
C MET A 43 -10.31 16.22 -17.21
N ASN A 44 -10.32 14.95 -17.63
CA ASN A 44 -11.48 14.10 -17.40
C ASN A 44 -11.64 13.79 -15.90
N ALA A 45 -12.85 13.41 -15.51
CA ALA A 45 -13.21 13.20 -14.10
C ALA A 45 -12.38 12.08 -13.43
N ALA A 46 -12.02 11.03 -14.17
CA ALA A 46 -11.26 9.90 -13.64
C ALA A 46 -9.80 10.31 -13.33
N ASP A 47 -9.16 11.05 -14.23
CA ASP A 47 -7.81 11.57 -14.03
C ASP A 47 -7.77 12.54 -12.83
N MET A 48 -8.73 13.46 -12.73
CA MET A 48 -8.83 14.36 -11.58
C MET A 48 -9.13 13.63 -10.27
N THR A 49 -9.90 12.55 -10.33
CA THR A 49 -10.17 11.71 -9.16
C THR A 49 -8.88 11.05 -8.66
N LEU A 50 -8.02 10.57 -9.55
CA LEU A 50 -6.71 10.04 -9.16
C LEU A 50 -5.83 11.13 -8.53
N LEU A 51 -5.67 12.29 -9.17
CA LEU A 51 -4.84 13.38 -8.66
C LEU A 51 -5.31 13.83 -7.26
N ASN A 52 -6.61 14.08 -7.09
CA ASN A 52 -7.17 14.48 -5.82
C ASN A 52 -7.05 13.36 -4.77
N GLY A 53 -7.30 12.10 -5.15
CA GLY A 53 -7.19 10.95 -4.27
C GLY A 53 -5.77 10.77 -3.72
N VAL A 54 -4.76 10.83 -4.59
CA VAL A 54 -3.34 10.71 -4.19
C VAL A 54 -2.92 11.88 -3.30
N ARG A 55 -3.29 13.12 -3.65
CA ARG A 55 -3.00 14.28 -2.81
C ARG A 55 -3.64 14.17 -1.44
N LEU A 56 -4.94 13.87 -1.41
CA LEU A 56 -5.67 13.73 -0.16
C LEU A 56 -5.07 12.63 0.71
N ALA A 57 -4.65 11.49 0.14
CA ALA A 57 -3.96 10.43 0.86
C ALA A 57 -2.67 10.94 1.52
N GLY A 58 -1.80 11.64 0.78
CA GLY A 58 -0.59 12.23 1.33
C GLY A 58 -0.85 13.16 2.53
N LEU A 59 -1.86 14.03 2.43
CA LEU A 59 -2.18 15.02 3.46
C LEU A 59 -2.56 14.42 4.83
N TRP A 60 -3.04 13.18 4.89
CA TRP A 60 -3.37 12.53 6.17
C TRP A 60 -2.50 11.31 6.50
N GLU A 61 -1.99 10.58 5.51
CA GLU A 61 -1.19 9.36 5.76
C GLU A 61 0.25 9.69 6.16
N MET A 62 0.80 10.84 5.73
CA MET A 62 2.07 11.34 6.27
C MET A 62 2.00 11.59 7.79
N PRO A 63 1.10 12.46 8.31
CA PRO A 63 1.02 12.66 9.76
C PRO A 63 0.56 11.41 10.53
N ALA A 64 -0.29 10.56 9.95
CA ALA A 64 -0.65 9.27 10.56
C ALA A 64 0.55 8.34 10.71
N GLY A 65 1.37 8.22 9.65
CA GLY A 65 2.60 7.43 9.67
C GLY A 65 3.62 7.97 10.67
N THR A 66 3.78 9.29 10.75
CA THR A 66 4.63 9.94 11.77
C THR A 66 4.15 9.62 13.19
N MET A 67 2.85 9.74 13.46
CA MET A 67 2.29 9.31 14.76
C MET A 67 2.59 7.84 15.03
N ALA A 68 2.47 6.96 14.04
CA ALA A 68 2.74 5.54 14.23
C ALA A 68 4.22 5.26 14.51
N ALA A 69 5.13 5.94 13.84
CA ALA A 69 6.57 5.88 14.10
C ALA A 69 6.91 6.30 15.55
N GLU A 70 6.26 7.37 16.03
CA GLU A 70 6.54 7.95 17.34
C GLU A 70 5.92 7.17 18.51
N LYS A 71 4.63 6.80 18.40
CA LYS A 71 3.85 6.28 19.53
C LYS A 71 3.19 4.92 19.30
N GLY A 72 3.45 4.24 18.19
CA GLY A 72 3.02 2.85 17.99
C GLY A 72 3.48 1.96 19.15
N GLN A 73 2.70 0.97 19.55
CA GLN A 73 3.11 0.03 20.61
C GLN A 73 4.02 -1.05 20.05
N SER A 74 3.64 -1.61 18.90
CA SER A 74 4.39 -2.64 18.20
C SER A 74 5.62 -2.04 17.49
N PRO A 75 6.82 -2.64 17.64
CA PRO A 75 7.98 -2.26 16.85
C PRO A 75 7.69 -2.29 15.34
N ARG A 76 6.91 -3.27 14.88
CA ARG A 76 6.54 -3.38 13.46
C ARG A 76 5.62 -2.25 13.01
N VAL A 77 4.69 -1.81 13.86
CA VAL A 77 3.82 -0.67 13.54
C VAL A 77 4.63 0.63 13.46
N ARG A 78 5.64 0.82 14.33
CA ARG A 78 6.53 1.98 14.24
C ARG A 78 7.32 2.00 12.94
N GLU A 79 7.90 0.87 12.56
CA GLU A 79 8.67 0.72 11.31
C GLU A 79 7.77 1.00 10.09
N VAL A 80 6.60 0.36 10.03
CA VAL A 80 5.62 0.56 8.96
C VAL A 80 5.13 2.00 8.92
N GLY A 81 4.87 2.63 10.06
CA GLY A 81 4.48 4.03 10.16
C GLY A 81 5.52 4.98 9.58
N ALA A 82 6.80 4.78 9.94
CA ALA A 82 7.91 5.57 9.43
C ALA A 82 8.05 5.43 7.91
N GLU A 83 7.95 4.21 7.39
CA GLU A 83 8.10 3.95 5.96
C GLU A 83 6.91 4.48 5.15
N ILE A 84 5.67 4.31 5.63
CA ILE A 84 4.47 4.89 5.01
C ILE A 84 4.58 6.42 4.96
N ALA A 85 5.00 7.07 6.05
CA ALA A 85 5.17 8.53 6.06
C ALA A 85 6.20 8.99 5.01
N ARG A 86 7.33 8.27 4.93
CA ARG A 86 8.38 8.54 3.94
C ARG A 86 7.89 8.34 2.50
N GLN A 87 7.23 7.22 2.22
CA GLN A 87 6.72 6.88 0.89
C GLN A 87 5.59 7.82 0.45
N HIS A 88 4.69 8.22 1.36
CA HIS A 88 3.69 9.25 1.06
C HIS A 88 4.32 10.62 0.78
N GLY A 89 5.43 10.97 1.43
CA GLY A 89 6.20 12.17 1.06
C GLY A 89 6.64 12.19 -0.39
N VAL A 90 7.18 11.07 -0.86
CA VAL A 90 7.61 10.92 -2.26
C VAL A 90 6.41 10.97 -3.19
N LEU A 91 5.34 10.22 -2.88
CA LEU A 91 4.14 10.19 -3.71
C LEU A 91 3.43 11.55 -3.77
N ASP A 92 3.44 12.31 -2.67
CA ASP A 92 2.90 13.67 -2.61
C ASP A 92 3.65 14.64 -3.53
N GLN A 93 4.98 14.55 -3.58
CA GLN A 93 5.78 15.31 -4.54
C GLN A 93 5.43 14.95 -5.99
N LEU A 94 5.30 13.64 -6.29
CA LEU A 94 4.94 13.17 -7.63
C LEU A 94 3.58 13.70 -8.09
N VAL A 95 2.56 13.71 -7.23
CA VAL A 95 1.23 14.23 -7.62
C VAL A 95 1.24 15.75 -7.76
N VAL A 96 1.99 16.47 -6.93
CA VAL A 96 2.15 17.94 -7.08
C VAL A 96 2.86 18.28 -8.39
N GLU A 97 3.91 17.56 -8.76
CA GLU A 97 4.59 17.73 -10.04
C GLU A 97 3.66 17.41 -11.23
N ALA A 98 2.89 16.33 -11.14
CA ALA A 98 1.91 15.97 -12.16
C ALA A 98 0.86 17.07 -12.33
N ALA A 99 0.30 17.57 -11.23
CA ALA A 99 -0.69 18.64 -11.25
C ALA A 99 -0.12 19.94 -11.84
N ASN A 100 1.11 20.33 -11.48
CA ASN A 100 1.76 21.50 -12.05
C ASN A 100 1.95 21.36 -13.58
N LYS A 101 2.35 20.19 -14.08
CA LYS A 101 2.48 19.93 -15.53
C LYS A 101 1.13 20.00 -16.26
N LEU A 102 0.06 19.61 -15.59
CA LEU A 102 -1.29 19.55 -16.15
C LEU A 102 -2.09 20.85 -15.92
N GLY A 103 -1.57 21.80 -15.15
CA GLY A 103 -2.31 23.01 -14.74
C GLY A 103 -3.50 22.69 -13.82
N ALA A 104 -3.46 21.57 -13.12
CA ALA A 104 -4.53 21.09 -12.24
C ALA A 104 -4.40 21.68 -10.83
N VAL A 105 -5.54 21.97 -10.22
CA VAL A 105 -5.61 22.44 -8.83
C VAL A 105 -5.81 21.25 -7.90
N LEU A 106 -4.96 21.14 -6.88
CA LEU A 106 -5.02 20.08 -5.88
C LEU A 106 -5.58 20.58 -4.55
N PRO A 107 -6.22 19.72 -3.75
CA PRO A 107 -6.56 20.02 -2.36
C PRO A 107 -5.33 20.36 -1.53
N THR A 108 -5.47 21.33 -0.64
CA THR A 108 -4.41 21.78 0.29
C THR A 108 -4.60 21.24 1.71
N ASP A 109 -5.79 20.71 2.01
CA ASP A 109 -6.19 20.28 3.35
C ASP A 109 -6.81 18.88 3.31
N PRO A 110 -6.60 18.05 4.36
CA PRO A 110 -7.36 16.83 4.52
C PRO A 110 -8.86 17.13 4.62
N THR A 111 -9.68 16.20 4.12
CA THR A 111 -11.14 16.25 4.29
C THR A 111 -11.53 16.23 5.76
N THR A 112 -12.76 16.66 6.09
CA THR A 112 -13.31 16.55 7.46
C THR A 112 -13.21 15.14 8.02
N GLN A 113 -13.47 14.13 7.18
CA GLN A 113 -13.37 12.73 7.59
C GLN A 113 -11.94 12.33 7.93
N GLN A 114 -10.96 12.70 7.10
CA GLN A 114 -9.54 12.44 7.35
C GLN A 114 -9.02 13.17 8.59
N LYS A 115 -9.45 14.41 8.83
CA LYS A 115 -9.17 15.14 10.09
C LYS A 115 -9.74 14.39 11.30
N GLY A 116 -10.92 13.79 11.16
CA GLY A 116 -11.50 12.89 12.15
C GLY A 116 -10.63 11.65 12.43
N TRP A 117 -10.12 10.98 11.39
CA TRP A 117 -9.21 9.84 11.56
C TRP A 117 -7.90 10.22 12.26
N LEU A 118 -7.33 11.38 11.91
CA LEU A 118 -6.14 11.89 12.60
C LEU A 118 -6.42 12.19 14.07
N THR A 119 -7.57 12.75 14.39
CA THR A 119 -7.99 13.03 15.78
C THR A 119 -8.21 11.74 16.56
N GLU A 120 -8.85 10.74 15.95
CA GLU A 120 -9.05 9.40 16.52
C GLU A 120 -7.70 8.76 16.87
N MET A 121 -6.74 8.81 15.94
CA MET A 121 -5.38 8.32 16.17
C MET A 121 -4.65 9.13 17.24
N GLN A 122 -4.76 10.46 17.23
CA GLN A 122 -4.12 11.34 18.22
C GLN A 122 -4.55 10.98 19.65
N ASN A 123 -5.83 10.67 19.84
CA ASN A 123 -6.42 10.35 21.14
C ASN A 123 -6.21 8.89 21.58
N ALA A 124 -5.82 8.00 20.66
CA ALA A 124 -5.53 6.60 20.96
C ALA A 124 -4.08 6.40 21.41
N SER A 125 -3.85 5.33 22.17
CA SER A 125 -2.53 4.90 22.63
C SER A 125 -2.44 3.37 22.66
N GLY A 126 -1.21 2.84 22.80
CA GLY A 126 -0.99 1.41 22.93
C GLY A 126 -1.52 0.59 21.76
N ALA A 127 -1.96 -0.64 22.04
CA ALA A 127 -2.51 -1.56 21.03
C ALA A 127 -3.77 -1.01 20.35
N GLN A 128 -4.53 -0.12 21.00
CA GLN A 128 -5.68 0.53 20.39
C GLN A 128 -5.24 1.46 19.24
N PHE A 129 -4.18 2.25 19.46
CA PHE A 129 -3.60 3.09 18.41
C PHE A 129 -3.15 2.24 17.22
N ASP A 130 -2.38 1.19 17.48
CA ASP A 130 -1.85 0.29 16.42
C ASP A 130 -2.99 -0.29 15.57
N GLN A 131 -4.06 -0.75 16.21
CA GLN A 131 -5.22 -1.29 15.52
C GLN A 131 -5.94 -0.24 14.67
N ILE A 132 -6.14 0.99 15.20
CA ILE A 132 -6.80 2.08 14.46
C ILE A 132 -5.97 2.45 13.24
N PHE A 133 -4.66 2.66 13.42
CA PHE A 133 -3.72 2.98 12.34
C PHE A 133 -3.80 1.94 11.22
N VAL A 134 -3.58 0.66 11.54
CA VAL A 134 -3.57 -0.41 10.53
C VAL A 134 -4.93 -0.54 9.82
N THR A 135 -6.03 -0.47 10.58
CA THR A 135 -7.38 -0.61 10.01
C THR A 135 -7.70 0.53 9.05
N ARG A 136 -7.44 1.78 9.45
CA ARG A 136 -7.76 2.97 8.64
C ARG A 136 -6.98 2.95 7.32
N LEU A 137 -5.66 2.77 7.39
CA LEU A 137 -4.81 2.80 6.20
C LEU A 137 -5.09 1.61 5.29
N ARG A 138 -5.31 0.40 5.83
CA ARG A 138 -5.57 -0.78 4.99
C ARG A 138 -6.89 -0.67 4.23
N VAL A 139 -7.91 -0.11 4.86
CA VAL A 139 -9.20 0.18 4.19
C VAL A 139 -9.05 1.29 3.15
N ALA A 140 -8.33 2.38 3.48
CA ALA A 140 -8.09 3.47 2.53
C ALA A 140 -7.35 2.99 1.27
N HIS A 141 -6.29 2.20 1.43
CA HIS A 141 -5.57 1.61 0.31
C HIS A 141 -6.43 0.65 -0.50
N GLY A 142 -7.26 -0.18 0.14
CA GLY A 142 -8.20 -1.05 -0.55
C GLY A 142 -9.21 -0.30 -1.41
N ASN A 143 -9.66 0.89 -0.96
CA ASN A 143 -10.62 1.71 -1.70
C ASN A 143 -9.99 2.40 -2.91
N ILE A 144 -8.75 2.89 -2.81
CA ILE A 144 -8.11 3.63 -3.91
C ILE A 144 -7.44 2.71 -4.94
N PHE A 145 -6.98 1.52 -4.55
CA PHE A 145 -6.34 0.55 -5.45
C PHE A 145 -7.12 0.28 -6.76
N PRO A 146 -8.43 -0.04 -6.75
CA PRO A 146 -9.19 -0.24 -7.98
C PRO A 146 -9.31 1.03 -8.83
N VAL A 147 -9.37 2.21 -8.20
CA VAL A 147 -9.41 3.51 -8.92
C VAL A 147 -8.11 3.72 -9.69
N ILE A 148 -6.96 3.48 -9.06
CA ILE A 148 -5.65 3.58 -9.70
C ILE A 148 -5.56 2.63 -10.90
N GLY A 149 -5.99 1.37 -10.73
CA GLY A 149 -6.05 0.39 -11.80
C GLY A 149 -6.92 0.83 -12.98
N ALA A 150 -8.12 1.34 -12.69
CA ALA A 150 -9.05 1.82 -13.72
C ALA A 150 -8.49 3.02 -14.51
N VAL A 151 -7.89 4.00 -13.82
CA VAL A 151 -7.26 5.16 -14.47
C VAL A 151 -6.06 4.72 -15.29
N ARG A 152 -5.19 3.87 -14.73
CA ARG A 152 -4.03 3.32 -15.45
C ARG A 152 -4.44 2.62 -16.76
N ALA A 153 -5.54 1.87 -16.74
CA ALA A 153 -6.01 1.12 -17.90
C ALA A 153 -6.62 2.00 -19.00
N SER A 154 -7.16 3.18 -18.66
CA SER A 154 -8.04 3.92 -19.57
C SER A 154 -7.55 5.32 -19.94
N THR A 155 -6.76 5.96 -19.06
CA THR A 155 -6.32 7.35 -19.25
C THR A 155 -5.59 7.50 -20.58
N LYS A 156 -5.82 8.64 -21.25
CA LYS A 156 -5.12 9.02 -22.48
C LYS A 156 -3.90 9.88 -22.19
N ASP A 157 -3.83 10.49 -21.02
CA ASP A 157 -2.76 11.39 -20.64
C ASP A 157 -1.50 10.62 -20.16
N PRO A 158 -0.31 10.87 -20.72
CA PRO A 158 0.92 10.20 -20.31
C PRO A 158 1.42 10.58 -18.91
N VAL A 159 1.17 11.80 -18.44
CA VAL A 159 1.53 12.23 -17.08
C VAL A 159 0.65 11.51 -16.07
N VAL A 160 -0.66 11.47 -16.31
CA VAL A 160 -1.60 10.75 -15.43
C VAL A 160 -1.31 9.24 -15.44
N ARG A 161 -1.02 8.67 -16.62
CA ARG A 161 -0.62 7.26 -16.73
C ARG A 161 0.58 6.96 -15.86
N LYS A 162 1.64 7.78 -15.93
CA LYS A 162 2.85 7.64 -15.13
C LYS A 162 2.55 7.71 -13.62
N LEU A 163 1.77 8.70 -13.20
CA LEU A 163 1.34 8.85 -11.80
C LEU A 163 0.57 7.61 -11.32
N ALA A 164 -0.32 7.06 -12.15
CA ALA A 164 -1.06 5.85 -11.81
C ALA A 164 -0.15 4.63 -11.65
N GLU A 165 0.92 4.49 -12.45
CA GLU A 165 1.90 3.40 -12.29
C GLU A 165 2.66 3.50 -10.97
N ASP A 166 3.10 4.71 -10.62
CA ASP A 166 3.84 4.96 -9.38
C ASP A 166 2.94 4.75 -8.16
N ALA A 167 1.75 5.36 -8.16
CA ALA A 167 0.77 5.21 -7.09
C ALA A 167 0.41 3.74 -6.85
N ASN A 168 0.27 2.94 -7.91
CA ASN A 168 -0.05 1.52 -7.75
C ASN A 168 1.08 0.74 -7.04
N LYS A 169 2.35 1.08 -7.29
CA LYS A 169 3.48 0.46 -6.60
C LYS A 169 3.46 0.79 -5.11
N PHE A 170 3.32 2.07 -4.77
CA PHE A 170 3.24 2.51 -3.37
C PHE A 170 2.07 1.87 -2.64
N VAL A 171 0.86 1.91 -3.20
CA VAL A 171 -0.33 1.34 -2.54
C VAL A 171 -0.19 -0.17 -2.34
N ASN A 172 0.36 -0.90 -3.31
CA ASN A 172 0.59 -2.34 -3.16
C ASN A 172 1.64 -2.65 -2.07
N ASP A 173 2.71 -1.86 -2.02
CA ASP A 173 3.76 -1.98 -1.00
C ASP A 173 3.19 -1.67 0.40
N HIS A 174 2.46 -0.56 0.56
CA HIS A 174 1.82 -0.20 1.83
C HIS A 174 0.82 -1.24 2.30
N MET A 175 0.00 -1.83 1.42
CA MET A 175 -0.89 -2.94 1.80
C MET A 175 -0.08 -4.10 2.36
N THR A 176 1.01 -4.50 1.69
CA THR A 176 1.90 -5.57 2.16
C THR A 176 2.53 -5.23 3.52
N MET A 177 2.98 -3.98 3.72
CA MET A 177 3.52 -3.52 4.99
C MET A 177 2.49 -3.57 6.12
N LEU A 178 1.27 -3.07 5.88
CA LEU A 178 0.19 -3.09 6.88
C LEU A 178 -0.22 -4.52 7.22
N GLU A 179 -0.28 -5.41 6.24
CA GLU A 179 -0.58 -6.84 6.43
C GLU A 179 0.48 -7.53 7.27
N SER A 180 1.76 -7.17 7.09
CA SER A 180 2.88 -7.71 7.88
C SER A 180 2.83 -7.35 9.38
N THR A 181 1.98 -6.40 9.78
CA THR A 181 1.77 -6.09 11.22
C THR A 181 0.99 -7.18 11.95
N GLY A 182 0.28 -8.05 11.23
CA GLY A 182 -0.63 -9.04 11.81
C GLY A 182 -1.94 -8.45 12.36
N LEU A 183 -2.19 -7.15 12.19
CA LEU A 183 -3.34 -6.45 12.77
C LEU A 183 -4.48 -6.19 11.75
N VAL A 184 -4.33 -6.62 10.50
CA VAL A 184 -5.38 -6.48 9.48
C VAL A 184 -6.57 -7.36 9.82
N ARG A 185 -7.75 -6.75 9.90
CA ARG A 185 -9.01 -7.44 10.17
C ARG A 185 -9.68 -7.86 8.86
N TRP A 186 -9.22 -8.97 8.30
CA TRP A 186 -9.64 -9.47 6.99
C TRP A 186 -11.16 -9.54 6.81
N GLN A 187 -11.89 -10.01 7.82
CA GLN A 187 -13.36 -10.15 7.78
C GLN A 187 -14.11 -8.81 7.86
N GLN A 188 -13.41 -7.72 8.21
CA GLN A 188 -13.98 -6.37 8.33
C GLN A 188 -13.58 -5.48 7.15
N LEU A 189 -12.81 -6.00 6.19
CA LEU A 189 -12.50 -5.25 4.97
C LEU A 189 -13.79 -5.08 4.14
N PRO A 190 -13.98 -3.91 3.50
CA PRO A 190 -15.08 -3.72 2.56
C PRO A 190 -15.07 -4.79 1.45
N PRO A 191 -16.24 -5.15 0.90
CA PRO A 191 -16.30 -6.05 -0.25
C PRO A 191 -15.53 -5.45 -1.43
N PRO A 192 -14.97 -6.29 -2.33
CA PRO A 192 -14.29 -5.79 -3.52
C PRO A 192 -15.19 -4.87 -4.33
N ALA A 193 -14.68 -3.68 -4.67
CA ALA A 193 -15.37 -2.74 -5.56
C ALA A 193 -15.27 -3.25 -7.00
N LEU A 194 -16.21 -4.12 -7.39
CA LEU A 194 -16.31 -4.64 -8.74
C LEU A 194 -17.10 -3.67 -9.63
N PRO A 195 -16.73 -3.50 -10.91
CA PRO A 195 -17.60 -2.86 -11.89
C PRO A 195 -18.96 -3.55 -11.94
N ALA A 196 -20.02 -2.78 -12.25
CA ALA A 196 -21.33 -3.37 -12.48
C ALA A 196 -21.23 -4.47 -13.56
N ALA A 197 -21.88 -5.61 -13.31
CA ALA A 197 -21.88 -6.72 -14.25
C ALA A 197 -22.50 -6.27 -15.58
N GLN A 198 -21.67 -6.11 -16.60
CA GLN A 198 -22.14 -5.98 -17.98
C GLN A 198 -22.45 -7.39 -18.51
N SER A 199 -23.31 -7.48 -19.52
CA SER A 199 -23.90 -8.75 -20.01
C SER A 199 -22.88 -9.81 -20.43
N ASP A 200 -21.64 -9.40 -20.78
CA ASP A 200 -20.53 -10.31 -21.12
C ASP A 200 -19.31 -10.15 -20.19
N SER A 201 -19.48 -9.57 -19.00
CA SER A 201 -18.37 -9.24 -18.10
C SER A 201 -17.81 -10.45 -17.34
N LEU A 202 -16.50 -10.40 -17.05
CA LEU A 202 -15.84 -11.31 -16.11
C LEU A 202 -16.56 -11.39 -14.75
N VAL A 203 -17.27 -10.33 -14.36
CA VAL A 203 -18.10 -10.29 -13.14
C VAL A 203 -19.35 -11.18 -13.28
N ALA A 204 -20.03 -11.16 -14.43
CA ALA A 204 -21.14 -12.08 -14.70
C ALA A 204 -20.67 -13.55 -14.71
N ALA A 205 -19.51 -13.83 -15.31
CA ALA A 205 -18.89 -15.15 -15.27
C ALA A 205 -18.47 -15.57 -13.84
N ALA A 206 -17.89 -14.66 -13.05
CA ALA A 206 -17.53 -14.91 -11.66
C ALA A 206 -18.76 -15.12 -10.77
N GLN A 207 -19.85 -14.37 -10.99
CA GLN A 207 -21.12 -14.56 -10.29
C GLN A 207 -21.78 -15.89 -10.65
N ALA A 208 -21.77 -16.29 -11.92
CA ALA A 208 -22.23 -17.62 -12.34
C ALA A 208 -21.42 -18.74 -11.63
N ASN A 209 -20.10 -18.59 -11.53
CA ASN A 209 -19.25 -19.53 -10.82
C ASN A 209 -19.49 -19.52 -9.29
N ALA A 210 -19.66 -18.34 -8.68
CA ALA A 210 -19.90 -18.21 -7.24
C ALA A 210 -21.29 -18.74 -6.82
N SER A 211 -22.31 -18.54 -7.67
CA SER A 211 -23.67 -19.06 -7.46
C SER A 211 -23.81 -20.55 -7.77
N SER A 212 -22.93 -21.10 -8.60
CA SER A 212 -22.80 -22.56 -8.82
C SER A 212 -22.18 -23.34 -7.64
N GLY A 213 -22.06 -22.71 -6.46
CA GLY A 213 -21.70 -23.36 -5.19
C GLY A 213 -22.64 -24.50 -4.74
N GLY A 214 -23.70 -24.80 -5.49
CA GLY A 214 -24.30 -26.14 -5.54
C GLY A 214 -23.46 -27.02 -6.46
N GLY A 215 -22.35 -27.54 -5.95
CA GLY A 215 -21.38 -28.28 -6.76
C GLY A 215 -22.05 -29.36 -7.61
N LEU A 216 -21.67 -29.43 -8.89
CA LEU A 216 -21.59 -30.74 -9.52
C LEU A 216 -20.59 -31.54 -8.68
N GLN A 217 -21.11 -32.38 -7.77
CA GLN A 217 -20.33 -33.42 -7.14
C GLN A 217 -19.86 -34.34 -8.27
N VAL A 218 -18.73 -33.98 -8.89
CA VAL A 218 -17.94 -34.94 -9.64
C VAL A 218 -17.44 -35.89 -8.57
N GLY A 219 -18.20 -36.97 -8.35
CA GLY A 219 -17.89 -37.95 -7.33
C GLY A 219 -16.43 -38.33 -7.46
N THR A 220 -15.70 -38.38 -6.35
CA THR A 220 -14.25 -38.63 -6.33
C THR A 220 -13.87 -39.87 -7.15
N GLY A 221 -14.79 -40.83 -7.29
CA GLY A 221 -14.66 -42.00 -8.17
C GLY A 221 -14.51 -41.69 -9.67
N ILE A 222 -15.13 -40.63 -10.20
CA ILE A 222 -14.99 -40.22 -11.61
C ILE A 222 -13.59 -39.64 -11.84
N VAL A 223 -13.08 -38.84 -10.91
CA VAL A 223 -11.71 -38.31 -10.97
C VAL A 223 -10.70 -39.46 -10.94
N TRP A 224 -10.87 -40.43 -10.04
CA TRP A 224 -10.01 -41.61 -9.99
C TRP A 224 -10.17 -42.52 -11.21
N ALA A 225 -11.37 -42.69 -11.76
CA ALA A 225 -11.58 -43.50 -12.96
C ALA A 225 -10.86 -42.91 -14.19
N VAL A 226 -10.92 -41.57 -14.37
CA VAL A 226 -10.20 -40.88 -15.44
C VAL A 226 -8.69 -40.96 -15.21
N PHE A 227 -8.23 -40.83 -13.97
CA PHE A 227 -6.81 -40.95 -13.63
C PHE A 227 -6.28 -42.37 -13.87
N LEU A 228 -7.05 -43.40 -13.52
CA LEU A 228 -6.69 -44.82 -13.75
C LEU A 228 -6.73 -45.20 -15.24
N LEU A 229 -7.67 -44.65 -16.01
CA LEU A 229 -7.69 -44.81 -17.48
C LEU A 229 -6.48 -44.15 -18.15
N ALA A 230 -6.09 -42.96 -17.69
CA ALA A 230 -4.90 -42.27 -18.18
C ALA A 230 -3.60 -43.04 -17.83
N LEU A 231 -3.50 -43.58 -16.61
CA LEU A 231 -2.36 -44.41 -16.20
C LEU A 231 -2.33 -45.77 -16.91
N GLY A 232 -3.49 -46.39 -17.15
CA GLY A 232 -3.59 -47.65 -17.88
C GLY A 232 -3.21 -47.52 -19.35
N THR A 233 -3.63 -46.44 -20.01
CA THR A 233 -3.24 -46.16 -21.41
C THR A 233 -1.77 -45.81 -21.52
N GLY A 234 -1.22 -44.99 -20.62
CA GLY A 234 0.21 -44.70 -20.56
C GLY A 234 1.09 -45.91 -20.23
N GLY A 235 0.65 -46.78 -19.33
CA GLY A 235 1.33 -48.02 -18.99
C GLY A 235 1.33 -49.03 -20.15
N TYR A 236 0.21 -49.17 -20.85
CA TYR A 236 0.07 -50.07 -21.99
C TYR A 236 0.92 -49.64 -23.19
N THR A 237 0.97 -48.33 -23.51
CA THR A 237 1.81 -47.81 -24.60
C THR A 237 3.29 -47.99 -24.30
N THR A 238 3.72 -47.72 -23.06
CA THR A 238 5.11 -47.90 -22.62
C THR A 238 5.52 -49.36 -22.63
N TRP A 239 4.69 -50.27 -22.11
CA TRP A 239 4.94 -51.71 -22.15
C TRP A 239 5.03 -52.27 -23.57
N ARG A 240 4.14 -51.83 -24.48
CA ARG A 240 4.13 -52.27 -25.88
C ARG A 240 5.37 -51.84 -26.64
N LEU A 241 5.95 -50.69 -26.31
CA LEU A 241 7.20 -50.21 -26.90
C LEU A 241 8.41 -50.99 -26.38
N MET A 242 8.45 -51.31 -25.08
CA MET A 242 9.53 -52.10 -24.49
C MET A 242 9.53 -53.57 -24.95
N ARG A 243 8.37 -54.13 -25.34
CA ARG A 243 8.27 -55.50 -25.87
C ARG A 243 8.64 -55.64 -27.35
N ARG A 244 8.90 -54.53 -28.03
CA ARG A 244 9.25 -54.46 -29.47
C ARG A 244 10.71 -54.07 -29.72
N ALA A 245 11.48 -53.82 -28.66
CA ALA A 245 12.93 -53.65 -28.67
C ALA A 245 13.58 -54.95 -28.20
#